data_AF-A0A1A9UKG8-F1
#
_entry.id   AF-A0A1A9UKG8-F1
#
_cell.length_a   1.000
_cell.length_b   1.000
_cell.length_c   1.000
_cell.angle_alpha   90.00
_cell.angle_beta   90.00
_cell.angle_gamma   90.00
#
_symmetry.space_group_name_H-M   'P 1'
#
loop_
_entity.id
_entity.type
_entity.pdbx_description
1 polymer ?
#
loop_
_entity_poly.entity_id
_entity_poly.type
_entity_poly.pdbx_seq_one_letter_code
_entity_poly.pdbx_strand_id
1 'polypeptide(L)'
;MALHYWNAKNKKKNMFLSLSGGYHGDTLGAISVCDPKCSMHHIYQGYISKQKFMHTFHRNFGDTWQKGDDKNLIKLIEKNYKNLAAVIVEPIVQGIGDEIATGFGRTGKLFACNYADITPDILCIGKALTGGAITLAATLTTCKVSSIVEYGLDLLKI
;
A
#
# COMPACT_ATOMS: atom_id res chain seq x y z
N MET A 1 9.79 0.33 -3.72
CA MET A 1 10.24 -0.50 -2.58
C MET A 1 9.81 -1.97 -2.69
N ALA A 2 8.51 -2.30 -2.70
CA ALA A 2 8.04 -3.71 -2.73
C ALA A 2 8.57 -4.53 -3.93
N LEU A 3 8.60 -3.96 -5.14
CA LEU A 3 9.16 -4.63 -6.32
C LEU A 3 10.65 -4.96 -6.13
N HIS A 4 11.41 -4.01 -5.59
CA HIS A 4 12.84 -4.17 -5.35
C HIS A 4 13.09 -5.30 -4.34
N TYR A 5 12.34 -5.34 -3.24
CA TYR A 5 12.42 -6.42 -2.25
C TYR A 5 12.25 -7.81 -2.85
N TRP A 6 11.29 -8.00 -3.76
CA TRP A 6 11.07 -9.30 -4.40
C TRP A 6 12.11 -9.62 -5.47
N ASN A 7 12.59 -8.60 -6.20
CA ASN A 7 13.68 -8.76 -7.14
C ASN A 7 14.98 -9.18 -6.43
N ALA A 8 15.29 -8.57 -5.28
CA ALA A 8 16.41 -8.94 -4.41
C ALA A 8 16.27 -10.36 -3.83
N LYS A 9 15.06 -10.94 -3.84
CA LYS A 9 14.81 -12.34 -3.51
C LYS A 9 14.76 -13.28 -4.72
N ASN A 10 15.14 -12.78 -5.91
CA ASN A 10 15.03 -13.49 -7.18
C ASN A 10 13.62 -14.04 -7.45
N LYS A 11 12.58 -13.29 -7.04
CA LYS A 11 11.18 -13.63 -7.25
C LYS A 11 10.50 -12.59 -8.14
N LYS A 12 9.86 -13.06 -9.22
CA LYS A 12 9.14 -12.22 -10.18
C LYS A 12 7.73 -11.85 -9.69
N LYS A 13 7.66 -11.13 -8.57
CA LYS A 13 6.42 -10.58 -8.03
C LYS A 13 6.34 -9.10 -8.39
N ASN A 14 5.37 -8.75 -9.22
CA ASN A 14 5.25 -7.42 -9.81
C ASN A 14 3.86 -6.80 -9.74
N MET A 15 2.90 -7.50 -9.15
CA MET A 15 1.50 -7.07 -9.10
C MET A 15 1.16 -6.50 -7.72
N PHE A 16 0.40 -5.42 -7.69
CA PHE A 16 -0.16 -4.83 -6.49
C PHE A 16 -1.65 -5.13 -6.42
N LEU A 17 -2.16 -5.29 -5.20
CA LEU A 17 -3.59 -5.33 -4.90
C LEU A 17 -3.94 -4.04 -4.15
N SER A 18 -4.79 -3.20 -4.71
CA SER A 18 -5.25 -1.95 -4.07
C SER A 18 -6.76 -1.95 -3.87
N LEU A 19 -7.26 -1.09 -2.98
CA LEU A 19 -8.68 -0.87 -2.79
C LEU A 19 -9.20 0.16 -3.80
N SER A 20 -10.36 -0.10 -4.39
CA SER A 20 -11.06 0.89 -5.22
C SER A 20 -11.61 2.00 -4.33
N GLY A 21 -11.52 3.25 -4.77
CA GLY A 21 -11.85 4.45 -4.03
C GLY A 21 -10.61 5.20 -3.56
N GLY A 22 -9.43 4.57 -3.63
CA GLY A 22 -8.20 5.14 -3.10
C GLY A 22 -7.44 6.07 -4.03
N TYR A 23 -6.67 6.98 -3.42
CA TYR A 23 -5.79 7.93 -4.09
C TYR A 23 -4.38 7.92 -3.46
N HIS A 24 -3.39 7.55 -4.27
CA HIS A 24 -2.00 7.36 -3.85
C HIS A 24 -1.02 8.35 -4.52
N GLY A 25 -1.53 9.35 -5.23
CA GLY A 25 -0.75 10.36 -5.94
C GLY A 25 -0.75 10.22 -7.46
N ASP A 26 -0.10 11.18 -8.13
CA ASP A 26 -0.21 11.39 -9.59
C ASP A 26 1.03 10.98 -10.39
N THR A 27 1.96 10.24 -9.78
CA THR A 27 3.06 9.62 -10.54
C THR A 27 2.57 8.35 -11.25
N LEU A 28 3.17 7.93 -12.37
CA LEU A 28 2.71 6.74 -13.12
C LEU A 28 2.59 5.47 -12.25
N GLY A 29 3.52 5.28 -11.31
CA GLY A 29 3.47 4.17 -10.36
C GLY A 29 2.30 4.30 -9.36
N ALA A 30 2.07 5.50 -8.83
CA ALA A 30 0.96 5.77 -7.93
C ALA A 30 -0.41 5.67 -8.62
N ILE A 31 -0.56 6.28 -9.80
CA ILE A 31 -1.77 6.20 -10.62
C ILE A 31 -2.14 4.74 -10.92
N SER A 32 -1.13 3.86 -11.14
CA SER A 32 -1.37 2.44 -11.39
C SER A 32 -2.11 1.72 -10.26
N VAL A 33 -2.05 2.23 -9.04
CA VAL A 33 -2.70 1.68 -7.84
C VAL A 33 -3.85 2.54 -7.30
N CYS A 34 -4.12 3.71 -7.90
CA CYS A 34 -5.29 4.54 -7.63
C CYS A 34 -6.57 3.94 -8.23
N ASP A 35 -7.73 4.40 -7.75
CA ASP A 35 -9.04 3.93 -8.20
C ASP A 35 -9.18 3.91 -9.74
N PRO A 36 -9.57 2.78 -10.36
CA PRO A 36 -9.60 2.66 -11.82
C PRO A 36 -10.74 3.42 -12.51
N LYS A 37 -11.77 3.88 -11.78
CA LYS A 37 -12.99 4.52 -12.32
C LYS A 37 -13.04 6.03 -12.07
N CYS A 38 -12.71 6.47 -10.86
CA CYS A 38 -12.91 7.82 -10.35
C CYS A 38 -11.58 8.58 -10.17
N SER A 39 -10.45 8.05 -10.66
CA SER A 39 -9.15 8.74 -10.63
C SER A 39 -8.53 8.89 -12.03
N MET A 40 -7.38 9.57 -12.10
CA MET A 40 -6.56 9.71 -13.31
C MET A 40 -6.16 8.36 -13.93
N HIS A 41 -6.33 7.24 -13.23
CA HIS A 41 -6.09 5.89 -13.75
C HIS A 41 -6.72 5.65 -15.11
N HIS A 42 -7.97 6.08 -15.33
CA HIS A 42 -8.65 5.90 -16.62
C HIS A 42 -7.94 6.63 -17.77
N ILE A 43 -7.44 7.84 -17.52
CA ILE A 43 -6.79 8.68 -18.51
C ILE A 43 -5.46 8.06 -18.97
N TYR A 44 -4.72 7.42 -18.05
CA TYR A 44 -3.42 6.82 -18.34
C TYR A 44 -3.48 5.31 -18.66
N GLN A 45 -4.67 4.77 -18.95
CA GLN A 45 -4.80 3.37 -19.36
C GLN A 45 -3.92 3.09 -20.58
N GLY A 46 -3.11 2.02 -20.49
CA GLY A 46 -2.13 1.65 -21.52
C GLY A 46 -0.71 2.15 -21.24
N TYR A 47 -0.53 3.19 -20.43
CA TYR A 47 0.79 3.69 -19.99
C TYR A 47 1.17 3.22 -18.59
N ILE A 48 0.18 2.86 -17.77
CA ILE A 48 0.38 2.37 -16.40
C ILE A 48 0.36 0.84 -16.34
N SER A 49 1.05 0.29 -15.34
CA SER A 49 1.06 -1.15 -15.08
C SER A 49 -0.30 -1.65 -14.62
N LYS A 50 -0.69 -2.86 -15.07
CA LYS A 50 -1.97 -3.47 -14.70
C LYS A 50 -1.90 -4.03 -13.29
N GLN A 51 -2.75 -3.51 -12.40
CA GLN A 51 -2.86 -3.94 -11.01
C GLN A 51 -4.18 -4.67 -10.73
N LYS A 52 -4.28 -5.29 -9.56
CA LYS A 52 -5.54 -5.85 -9.07
C LYS A 52 -6.20 -4.87 -8.13
N PHE A 53 -7.53 -4.84 -8.23
CA PHE A 53 -8.36 -3.98 -7.41
C PHE A 53 -9.43 -4.81 -6.72
N MET A 54 -9.77 -4.41 -5.51
CA MET A 54 -10.94 -4.90 -4.79
C MET A 54 -11.79 -3.71 -4.36
N HIS A 55 -13.10 -3.90 -4.35
CA HIS A 55 -13.99 -2.96 -3.70
C HIS A 55 -13.64 -2.77 -2.23
N THR A 56 -13.73 -1.52 -1.77
CA THR A 56 -13.65 -1.19 -0.35
C THR A 56 -14.66 -1.99 0.45
N PHE A 57 -14.34 -2.24 1.72
CA PHE A 57 -15.25 -2.92 2.62
C PHE A 57 -16.57 -2.15 2.70
N HIS A 58 -17.69 -2.85 2.57
CA HIS A 58 -19.02 -2.27 2.68
C HIS A 58 -19.40 -2.08 4.16
N ARG A 59 -18.73 -1.13 4.82
CA ARG A 59 -18.96 -0.74 6.21
C ARG A 59 -19.04 0.78 6.33
N ASN A 60 -19.93 1.26 7.20
CA ASN A 60 -20.04 2.68 7.51
C ASN A 60 -19.05 3.08 8.60
N PHE A 61 -18.79 4.39 8.70
CA PHE A 61 -18.00 4.93 9.80
C PHE A 61 -18.68 4.63 11.14
N GLY A 62 -17.94 4.00 12.06
CA GLY A 62 -18.44 3.58 13.38
C GLY A 62 -18.94 2.14 13.45
N ASP A 63 -19.07 1.43 12.31
CA ASP A 63 -19.39 0.00 12.34
C ASP A 63 -18.24 -0.81 12.96
N THR A 64 -18.61 -1.86 13.70
CA THR A 64 -17.63 -2.83 14.19
C THR A 64 -17.27 -3.82 13.09
N TRP A 65 -16.00 -4.23 13.07
CA TRP A 65 -15.52 -5.26 12.17
C TRP A 65 -16.28 -6.58 12.40
N GLN A 66 -16.84 -7.17 11.35
CA GLN A 66 -17.48 -8.47 11.44
C GLN A 66 -16.58 -9.56 10.88
N LYS A 67 -16.62 -10.73 11.53
CA LYS A 67 -15.88 -11.91 11.08
C LYS A 67 -16.27 -12.25 9.65
N GLY A 68 -15.34 -12.08 8.72
CA GLY A 68 -15.50 -12.41 7.31
C GLY A 68 -15.59 -11.23 6.36
N ASP A 69 -15.50 -9.98 6.85
CA ASP A 69 -15.37 -8.79 5.99
C ASP A 69 -14.12 -8.86 5.09
N ASP A 70 -13.07 -9.53 5.56
CA ASP A 70 -11.82 -9.84 4.86
C ASP A 70 -11.88 -11.04 3.92
N LYS A 71 -12.99 -11.80 3.86
CA LYS A 71 -13.05 -13.04 3.03
C LYS A 71 -12.67 -12.78 1.57
N ASN A 72 -13.11 -11.68 1.00
CA ASN A 72 -12.78 -11.32 -0.37
C ASN A 72 -11.29 -10.97 -0.51
N LEU A 73 -10.72 -10.30 0.49
CA LEU A 73 -9.28 -9.99 0.56
C LEU A 73 -8.43 -11.23 0.62
N ILE A 74 -8.74 -12.11 1.56
CA ILE A 74 -8.03 -13.38 1.70
C ILE A 74 -8.13 -14.17 0.39
N LYS A 75 -9.33 -14.32 -0.19
CA LYS A 75 -9.53 -15.06 -1.45
C LYS A 75 -8.74 -14.45 -2.62
N LEU A 76 -8.68 -13.12 -2.74
CA LEU A 76 -7.93 -12.45 -3.79
C LEU A 76 -6.42 -12.60 -3.58
N ILE A 77 -5.94 -12.52 -2.35
CA ILE A 77 -4.53 -12.76 -2.02
C ILE A 77 -4.18 -14.22 -2.34
N GLU A 78 -4.93 -15.20 -1.85
CA GLU A 78 -4.72 -16.63 -2.09
C GLU A 78 -4.74 -16.98 -3.59
N LYS A 79 -5.61 -16.33 -4.37
CA LYS A 79 -5.67 -16.55 -5.82
C LYS A 79 -4.42 -16.00 -6.54
N ASN A 80 -3.82 -14.93 -6.02
CA ASN A 80 -2.80 -14.16 -6.73
C ASN A 80 -1.42 -14.17 -6.05
N TYR A 81 -1.24 -14.87 -4.93
CA TYR A 81 -0.08 -14.72 -4.05
C TYR A 81 1.25 -14.94 -4.79
N LYS A 82 1.30 -15.78 -5.82
CA LYS A 82 2.55 -16.05 -6.57
C LYS A 82 3.11 -14.80 -7.25
N ASN A 83 2.24 -13.91 -7.74
CA ASN A 83 2.62 -12.72 -8.51
C ASN A 83 2.48 -11.42 -7.70
N LEU A 84 1.81 -11.48 -6.55
CA LEU A 84 1.56 -10.33 -5.69
C LEU A 84 2.84 -9.86 -4.99
N ALA A 85 3.23 -8.61 -5.27
CA ALA A 85 4.33 -7.89 -4.66
C ALA A 85 3.92 -7.23 -3.34
N ALA A 86 2.76 -6.59 -3.31
CA ALA A 86 2.20 -6.01 -2.10
C ALA A 86 0.68 -5.88 -2.20
N VAL A 87 0.04 -5.86 -1.04
CA VAL A 87 -1.31 -5.32 -0.87
C VAL A 87 -1.13 -3.88 -0.39
N ILE A 88 -1.86 -2.93 -0.97
CA ILE A 88 -1.96 -1.55 -0.52
C ILE A 88 -3.32 -1.42 0.13
N VAL A 89 -3.32 -0.95 1.36
CA VAL A 89 -4.54 -0.78 2.10
C VAL A 89 -4.55 0.58 2.75
N GLU A 90 -5.65 1.27 2.51
CA GLU A 90 -6.00 2.51 3.17
C GLU A 90 -6.24 2.25 4.67
N PRO A 91 -6.07 3.27 5.52
CA PRO A 91 -5.89 3.08 6.94
C PRO A 91 -7.15 2.48 7.58
N ILE A 92 -7.14 1.16 7.73
CA ILE A 92 -7.88 0.27 8.66
C ILE A 92 -7.56 -1.23 8.37
N VAL A 93 -6.95 -1.61 7.23
CA VAL A 93 -6.53 -3.01 6.96
C VAL A 93 -5.04 -3.10 6.50
N GLN A 94 -4.41 -4.29 6.54
CA GLN A 94 -2.95 -4.53 6.45
C GLN A 94 -2.35 -4.64 5.03
N GLY A 95 -1.20 -3.96 4.83
CA GLY A 95 -0.33 -4.02 3.65
C GLY A 95 -0.16 -2.62 3.05
N ILE A 96 1.09 -2.16 2.85
CA ILE A 96 1.48 -0.76 2.50
C ILE A 96 0.47 0.28 3.02
N GLY A 97 0.73 0.82 4.23
CA GLY A 97 -0.11 1.89 4.77
C GLY A 97 0.19 3.22 4.08
N ASP A 98 -0.82 3.79 3.42
CA ASP A 98 -0.77 5.18 2.95
C ASP A 98 -1.31 6.10 4.04
N GLU A 99 -0.41 6.60 4.90
CA GLU A 99 -0.73 7.51 5.99
C GLU A 99 -0.42 8.97 5.61
N ILE A 100 -0.31 9.29 4.31
CA ILE A 100 -0.06 10.67 3.86
C ILE A 100 -1.17 11.60 4.36
N ALA A 101 -2.44 11.18 4.33
CA ALA A 101 -3.56 11.99 4.80
C ALA A 101 -3.86 11.80 6.30
N THR A 102 -3.67 10.59 6.83
CA THR A 102 -4.19 10.18 8.15
C THR A 102 -3.16 10.17 9.27
N GLY A 103 -1.87 10.22 8.93
CA GLY A 103 -0.80 10.26 9.92
C GLY A 103 -0.76 11.57 10.73
N PHE A 104 0.09 11.59 11.74
CA PHE A 104 0.33 12.72 12.64
C PHE A 104 -0.92 13.23 13.35
N GLY A 105 -1.73 12.32 13.88
CA GLY A 105 -2.83 12.68 14.79
C GLY A 105 -4.13 13.09 14.10
N ARG A 106 -4.18 13.12 12.75
CA ARG A 106 -5.37 13.59 12.01
C ARG A 106 -6.65 12.83 12.35
N THR A 107 -6.52 11.55 12.68
CA THR A 107 -7.64 10.65 13.00
C THR A 107 -7.84 10.43 14.50
N GLY A 108 -7.07 11.09 15.37
CA GLY A 108 -7.12 10.91 16.84
C GLY A 108 -6.05 9.97 17.42
N LYS A 109 -5.45 9.10 16.60
CA LYS A 109 -4.20 8.38 16.92
C LYS A 109 -3.06 8.90 16.06
N LEU A 110 -1.81 8.66 16.48
CA LEU A 110 -0.62 9.11 15.73
C LEU A 110 -0.62 8.58 14.28
N PHE A 111 -0.94 7.31 14.10
CA PHE A 111 -1.20 6.68 12.80
C PHE A 111 -2.53 5.93 12.88
N ALA A 112 -3.26 5.88 11.78
CA ALA A 112 -4.56 5.23 11.76
C ALA A 112 -4.45 3.70 11.81
N CYS A 113 -3.33 3.10 11.36
CA CYS A 113 -3.04 1.68 11.60
C CYS A 113 -3.04 1.27 13.08
N ASN A 114 -2.81 2.22 14.01
CA ASN A 114 -2.88 1.98 15.45
C ASN A 114 -4.32 1.72 15.93
N TYR A 115 -5.36 2.06 15.15
CA TYR A 115 -6.74 1.68 15.50
C TYR A 115 -6.97 0.18 15.43
N ALA A 116 -6.23 -0.52 14.57
CA ALA A 116 -6.38 -1.95 14.35
C ALA A 116 -5.22 -2.78 14.95
N ASP A 117 -4.32 -2.14 15.72
CA ASP A 117 -3.12 -2.76 16.30
C ASP A 117 -2.21 -3.42 15.24
N ILE A 118 -1.98 -2.66 14.16
CA ILE A 118 -1.32 -3.14 12.95
C ILE A 118 -0.02 -2.37 12.73
N THR A 119 1.05 -3.09 12.41
CA THR A 119 2.31 -2.50 11.92
C THR A 119 2.54 -2.89 10.46
N PRO A 120 2.52 -1.93 9.51
CA PRO A 120 2.79 -2.21 8.10
C PRO A 120 4.29 -2.44 7.83
N ASP A 121 4.61 -3.31 6.87
CA ASP A 121 5.99 -3.56 6.42
C ASP A 121 6.63 -2.35 5.71
N ILE A 122 5.81 -1.55 5.04
CA ILE A 122 6.16 -0.33 4.32
C ILE A 122 5.08 0.71 4.65
N LEU A 123 5.47 1.91 5.03
CA LEU A 123 4.57 2.99 5.41
C LEU A 123 4.93 4.27 4.65
N CYS A 124 3.96 4.87 3.96
CA CYS A 124 4.13 6.15 3.29
C CYS A 124 3.55 7.27 4.15
N ILE A 125 4.35 8.33 4.37
CA ILE A 125 3.96 9.50 5.17
C ILE A 125 4.33 10.80 4.43
N GLY A 126 3.59 11.87 4.71
CA GLY A 126 3.78 13.19 4.10
C GLY A 126 2.84 14.21 4.74
N LYS A 127 2.40 15.23 3.97
CA LYS A 127 1.46 16.29 4.39
C LYS A 127 1.70 16.81 5.81
N ALA A 128 0.97 16.27 6.79
CA ALA A 128 1.04 16.66 8.19
C ALA A 128 2.42 16.43 8.84
N LEU A 129 3.28 15.60 8.22
CA LEU A 129 4.68 15.39 8.65
C LEU A 129 5.42 16.70 8.92
N THR A 130 5.18 17.72 8.10
CA THR A 130 5.81 19.05 8.24
C THR A 130 4.79 20.15 8.47
N GLY A 131 3.52 19.79 8.66
CA GLY A 131 2.41 20.75 8.69
C GLY A 131 2.27 21.57 7.41
N GLY A 132 2.88 21.14 6.29
CA GLY A 132 2.95 21.91 5.04
C GLY A 132 3.97 23.06 5.04
N ALA A 133 4.79 23.21 6.09
CA ALA A 133 5.80 24.26 6.17
C ALA A 133 6.95 24.05 5.16
N ILE A 134 7.31 22.79 4.90
CA ILE A 134 8.29 22.40 3.88
C ILE A 134 7.78 21.16 3.14
N THR A 135 8.12 21.03 1.86
CA THR A 135 7.78 19.85 1.06
C THR A 135 8.62 18.65 1.52
N LEU A 136 7.98 17.73 2.24
CA LEU A 136 8.63 16.50 2.69
C LEU A 136 7.64 15.34 2.70
N ALA A 137 8.12 14.19 2.23
CA ALA A 137 7.47 12.90 2.36
C ALA A 137 8.54 11.86 2.70
N ALA A 138 8.14 10.77 3.34
CA ALA A 138 9.03 9.66 3.65
C ALA A 138 8.33 8.33 3.41
N THR A 139 9.11 7.33 3.00
CA THR A 139 8.69 5.93 2.96
C THR A 139 9.50 5.17 4.01
N LEU A 140 8.83 4.74 5.07
CA LEU A 140 9.42 3.96 6.16
C LEU A 140 9.26 2.47 5.84
N THR A 141 10.19 1.65 6.32
CA THR A 141 10.13 0.20 6.14
C THR A 141 10.63 -0.52 7.39
N THR A 142 10.21 -1.77 7.58
CA THR A 142 10.81 -2.62 8.62
C THR A 142 12.28 -2.90 8.32
N CYS A 143 13.08 -3.14 9.37
CA CYS A 143 14.49 -3.51 9.21
C CYS A 143 14.66 -4.69 8.25
N LYS A 144 13.77 -5.67 8.33
CA LYS A 144 13.73 -6.82 7.42
C LYS A 144 13.63 -6.42 5.95
N VAL A 145 12.71 -5.50 5.62
CA VAL A 145 12.55 -5.01 4.23
C VAL A 145 13.80 -4.24 3.81
N SER A 146 14.29 -3.34 4.66
CA SER A 146 15.50 -2.55 4.39
C SER A 146 16.73 -3.42 4.12
N SER A 147 17.04 -4.37 5.00
CA SER A 147 18.21 -5.25 4.86
C SER A 147 18.17 -6.10 3.58
N ILE A 148 16.99 -6.57 3.17
CA ILE A 148 16.85 -7.35 1.93
C ILE A 148 17.04 -6.46 0.70
N VAL A 149 16.55 -5.23 0.75
CA VAL A 149 16.71 -4.26 -0.34
C VAL A 149 18.17 -3.80 -0.47
N GLU A 150 18.85 -3.63 0.66
CA GLU A 150 20.25 -3.19 0.72
C GLU A 150 21.23 -4.31 0.32
N TYR A 151 21.14 -5.48 0.96
CA TYR A 151 22.13 -6.56 0.80
C TYR A 151 21.69 -7.70 -0.11
N GLY A 152 20.39 -7.84 -0.39
CA GLY A 152 19.86 -8.99 -1.12
C GLY A 152 20.29 -9.05 -2.59
N LEU A 153 20.60 -7.91 -3.21
CA LEU A 153 21.14 -7.87 -4.57
C LEU A 153 22.62 -8.29 -4.65
N ASP A 154 23.40 -8.08 -3.59
CA ASP A 154 24.82 -8.46 -3.59
C ASP A 154 25.00 -9.97 -3.40
N LEU A 155 24.04 -10.64 -2.75
CA LEU A 155 23.97 -12.11 -2.66
C LEU A 155 23.56 -12.78 -3.99
N LEU A 156 23.03 -12.03 -4.97
CA LEU A 156 22.64 -12.55 -6.29
C LEU A 156 23.74 -12.39 -7.36
N LYS A 157 24.87 -11.78 -7.01
CA LYS A 157 26.03 -11.57 -7.91
C LYS A 157 27.14 -12.61 -7.75
N ILE A 158 26.87 -13.71 -7.04
CA ILE A 158 27.76 -14.88 -6.87
C ILE A 158 27.05 -16.09 -7.49
#